data_AF-A0A2R6AF24-F1
#
_entry.id   AF-A0A2R6AF24-F1
#
_cell.length_a   1.000
_cell.length_b   1.000
_cell.length_c   1.000
_cell.angle_alpha   90.00
_cell.angle_beta   90.00
_cell.angle_gamma   90.00
#
_symmetry.space_group_name_H-M   'P 1'
#
loop_
_entity.id
_entity.type
_entity.pdbx_description
1 polymer ?
#
loop_
_entity_poly.entity_id
_entity_poly.type
_entity_poly.pdbx_seq_one_letter_code
_entity_poly.pdbx_strand_id
1 'polypeptide(L)'
;MLEKYQGKSYGEYAELHHDAEEALEEYAESTFRSAHSIVVPPLGKPGEKYTFRFPPNTANTILLLKLYRECGEETYTRIMVDLTHGVNFLPTLCLKAAQLLSQIMLVRSRSAVSLEAYNADPYKPNIEKQEVNLVHSEAVENLTLYNLLQEPKKIKGDLRSLLQDEEREKLCATYSASKYLLKTLAHPYPLTLAYAAERFKRKADPKLVNVLVNQILEKCEWSDNTAKTQYEVDELYAFQIILAYEVAKQVSKIAVWNNGYTLDTIEKLAELYGIVAQPYTILIKQEISKIKEKLKTNQGFRGTLAELYGHKDTPNQMDKRIMVAHAGFQMEFIHLEEGRAAYYDGERRMDPRDEGDQEELRSLLDPTF
;
A
#
# COMPACT_ATOMS: atom_id res chain seq x y z
N MET A 1 -6.94 36.03 -14.01
CA MET A 1 -6.62 35.14 -12.88
C MET A 1 -5.10 35.03 -12.69
N LEU A 2 -4.34 34.57 -13.69
CA LEU A 2 -2.87 34.40 -13.55
C LEU A 2 -2.02 35.69 -13.55
N GLU A 3 -2.60 36.84 -13.91
CA GLU A 3 -1.88 38.12 -14.01
C GLU A 3 -1.24 38.57 -12.68
N LYS A 4 -1.85 38.26 -11.52
CA LYS A 4 -1.28 38.60 -10.19
C LYS A 4 0.02 37.85 -9.86
N TYR A 5 0.32 36.77 -10.56
CA TYR A 5 1.54 35.98 -10.39
C TYR A 5 2.61 36.32 -11.43
N GLN A 6 2.28 37.07 -12.48
CA GLN A 6 3.25 37.45 -13.51
C GLN A 6 4.31 38.40 -12.94
N GLY A 7 5.57 38.11 -13.24
CA GLY A 7 6.70 38.95 -12.84
C GLY A 7 7.15 38.79 -11.38
N LYS A 8 6.36 38.14 -10.50
CA LYS A 8 6.74 37.86 -9.10
C LYS A 8 8.08 37.15 -9.01
N SER A 9 8.93 37.58 -8.08
CA SER A 9 10.17 36.91 -7.68
C SER A 9 9.99 36.27 -6.33
N TYR A 10 10.63 35.11 -6.11
CA TYR A 10 10.49 34.32 -4.89
C TYR A 10 11.83 34.24 -4.16
N GLY A 11 11.79 34.37 -2.83
CA GLY A 11 12.96 34.22 -1.97
C GLY A 11 13.28 32.76 -1.68
N GLU A 12 12.30 31.87 -1.78
CA GLU A 12 12.42 30.44 -1.54
C GLU A 12 11.43 29.61 -2.40
N TYR A 13 11.68 28.31 -2.52
CA TYR A 13 10.80 27.41 -3.28
C TYR A 13 9.40 27.28 -2.67
N ALA A 14 9.29 27.35 -1.33
CA ALA A 14 8.02 27.22 -0.63
C ALA A 14 7.02 28.32 -1.04
N GLU A 15 7.47 29.56 -1.17
CA GLU A 15 6.65 30.67 -1.66
C GLU A 15 6.14 30.45 -3.09
N LEU A 16 7.03 30.01 -3.99
CA LEU A 16 6.67 29.69 -5.38
C LEU A 16 5.64 28.55 -5.44
N HIS A 17 5.84 27.51 -4.64
CA HIS A 17 4.94 26.35 -4.59
C HIS A 17 3.57 26.74 -4.04
N HIS A 18 3.53 27.58 -2.99
CA HIS A 18 2.29 28.08 -2.41
C HIS A 18 1.49 28.93 -3.41
N ASP A 19 2.14 29.88 -4.09
CA ASP A 19 1.50 30.68 -5.14
C ASP A 19 0.95 29.81 -6.28
N ALA A 20 1.67 28.71 -6.63
CA ALA A 20 1.20 27.77 -7.64
C ALA A 20 -0.01 26.96 -7.18
N GLU A 21 -0.07 26.55 -5.91
CA GLU A 21 -1.24 25.88 -5.31
C GLU A 21 -2.45 26.80 -5.29
N GLU A 22 -2.29 28.05 -4.87
CA GLU A 22 -3.36 29.06 -4.87
C GLU A 22 -3.87 29.32 -6.30
N ALA A 23 -2.97 29.51 -7.26
CA ALA A 23 -3.33 29.76 -8.66
C ALA A 23 -4.12 28.59 -9.29
N LEU A 24 -3.73 27.34 -8.97
CA LEU A 24 -4.41 26.16 -9.49
C LEU A 24 -5.78 25.98 -8.84
N GLU A 25 -5.89 26.25 -7.53
CA GLU A 25 -7.16 26.18 -6.81
C GLU A 25 -8.17 27.19 -7.34
N GLU A 26 -7.77 28.46 -7.53
CA GLU A 26 -8.65 29.48 -8.12
C GLU A 26 -9.15 29.07 -9.52
N TYR A 27 -8.26 28.48 -10.32
CA TYR A 27 -8.64 27.97 -11.64
C TYR A 27 -9.62 26.79 -11.53
N ALA A 28 -9.37 25.86 -10.61
CA ALA A 28 -10.20 24.68 -10.41
C ALA A 28 -11.60 25.05 -9.94
N GLU A 29 -11.72 25.93 -8.93
CA GLU A 29 -13.00 26.42 -8.40
C GLU A 29 -13.82 27.20 -9.43
N SER A 30 -13.16 27.96 -10.31
CA SER A 30 -13.85 28.73 -11.35
C SER A 30 -14.29 27.89 -12.55
N THR A 31 -13.65 26.75 -12.79
CA THR A 31 -13.86 25.92 -13.98
C THR A 31 -14.70 24.68 -13.71
N PHE A 32 -14.54 24.05 -12.55
CA PHE A 32 -15.14 22.76 -12.22
C PHE A 32 -16.12 22.88 -11.06
N ARG A 33 -17.18 22.05 -11.06
CA ARG A 33 -18.18 22.03 -9.98
C ARG A 33 -17.64 21.49 -8.67
N SER A 34 -16.71 20.54 -8.76
CA SER A 34 -16.03 19.91 -7.63
C SER A 34 -14.70 19.40 -8.16
N ALA A 35 -13.61 19.92 -7.63
CA ALA A 35 -12.26 19.57 -8.03
C ALA A 35 -11.34 19.67 -6.82
N HIS A 36 -10.26 18.88 -6.88
CA HIS A 36 -9.15 18.96 -5.94
C HIS A 36 -7.89 19.28 -6.73
N SER A 37 -7.15 20.29 -6.28
CA SER A 37 -5.94 20.74 -6.96
C SER A 37 -4.70 20.07 -6.37
N ILE A 38 -3.87 19.50 -7.24
CA ILE A 38 -2.62 18.85 -6.84
C ILE A 38 -1.47 19.47 -7.63
N VAL A 39 -0.61 20.20 -6.93
CA VAL A 39 0.68 20.66 -7.44
C VAL A 39 1.75 19.63 -7.12
N VAL A 40 2.54 19.27 -8.13
CA VAL A 40 3.71 18.38 -8.05
C VAL A 40 4.97 19.13 -8.47
N PRO A 41 6.15 18.80 -7.94
CA PRO A 41 7.40 19.43 -8.35
C PRO A 41 7.65 19.22 -9.84
N PRO A 42 7.89 20.29 -10.61
CA PRO A 42 8.23 20.15 -12.02
C PRO A 42 9.67 19.64 -12.19
N LEU A 43 9.98 19.16 -13.39
CA LEU A 43 11.33 18.75 -13.77
C LEU A 43 11.84 19.64 -14.90
N GLY A 44 13.11 20.04 -14.80
CA GLY A 44 13.78 20.81 -15.84
C GLY A 44 13.41 22.30 -15.81
N LYS A 45 13.20 22.89 -16.98
CA LYS A 45 13.05 24.34 -17.15
C LYS A 45 11.75 24.63 -17.93
N PRO A 46 10.57 24.62 -17.26
CA PRO A 46 9.26 24.77 -17.91
C PRO A 46 9.02 26.19 -18.48
N GLY A 47 9.87 27.16 -18.16
CA GLY A 47 9.90 28.50 -18.72
C GLY A 47 11.29 29.12 -18.60
N GLU A 48 11.47 30.41 -18.89
CA GLU A 48 12.82 31.00 -18.94
C GLU A 48 13.44 31.30 -17.56
N LYS A 49 12.60 31.49 -16.54
CA LYS A 49 12.98 32.05 -15.24
C LYS A 49 13.48 31.02 -14.22
N TYR A 50 12.79 29.88 -14.10
CA TYR A 50 13.03 28.90 -13.03
C TYR A 50 13.57 27.58 -13.56
N THR A 51 14.46 26.96 -12.78
CA THR A 51 15.00 25.62 -13.05
C THR A 51 14.70 24.69 -11.88
N PHE A 52 14.26 23.47 -12.17
CA PHE A 52 13.87 22.49 -11.15
C PHE A 52 14.67 21.19 -11.32
N ARG A 53 15.37 20.80 -10.25
CA ARG A 53 16.23 19.62 -10.20
C ARG A 53 15.78 18.70 -9.08
N PHE A 54 14.68 18.01 -9.34
CA PHE A 54 14.15 16.98 -8.44
C PHE A 54 14.47 15.59 -9.01
N PRO A 55 14.72 14.59 -8.15
CA PRO A 55 14.73 13.20 -8.58
C PRO A 55 13.36 12.81 -9.19
N PRO A 56 13.31 12.12 -10.34
CA PRO A 56 12.04 11.81 -11.02
C PRO A 56 11.03 11.05 -10.15
N ASN A 57 11.49 10.13 -9.31
CA ASN A 57 10.61 9.34 -8.44
C ASN A 57 9.93 10.19 -7.36
N THR A 58 10.55 11.29 -6.91
CA THR A 58 9.97 12.15 -5.88
C THR A 58 8.65 12.76 -6.32
N ALA A 59 8.55 13.18 -7.60
CA ALA A 59 7.31 13.72 -8.15
C ALA A 59 6.19 12.65 -8.19
N ASN A 60 6.50 11.41 -8.56
CA ASN A 60 5.55 10.29 -8.54
C ASN A 60 5.03 10.00 -7.13
N THR A 61 5.95 9.94 -6.17
CA THR A 61 5.61 9.67 -4.77
C THR A 61 4.70 10.76 -4.21
N ILE A 62 5.00 12.04 -4.48
CA ILE A 62 4.14 13.16 -4.10
C ILE A 62 2.76 13.04 -4.73
N LEU A 63 2.70 12.78 -6.04
CA LEU A 63 1.44 12.65 -6.78
C LEU A 63 0.56 11.54 -6.17
N LEU A 64 1.13 10.35 -5.97
CA LEU A 64 0.42 9.21 -5.39
C LEU A 64 -0.11 9.53 -4.00
N LEU A 65 0.71 10.12 -3.14
CA LEU A 65 0.33 10.45 -1.75
C LEU A 65 -0.77 11.50 -1.69
N LYS A 66 -0.66 12.57 -2.50
CA LYS A 66 -1.69 13.60 -2.60
C LYS A 66 -3.00 13.01 -3.15
N LEU A 67 -2.95 12.24 -4.24
CA LEU A 67 -4.14 11.57 -4.80
C LEU A 67 -4.80 10.63 -3.78
N TYR A 68 -4.02 9.80 -3.09
CA TYR A 68 -4.54 8.90 -2.07
C TYR A 68 -5.21 9.66 -0.91
N ARG A 69 -4.63 10.80 -0.50
CA ARG A 69 -5.23 11.67 0.52
C ARG A 69 -6.57 12.24 0.06
N GLU A 70 -6.64 12.77 -1.16
CA GLU A 70 -7.89 13.34 -1.72
C GLU A 70 -8.97 12.26 -1.90
N CYS A 71 -8.58 11.00 -2.14
CA CYS A 71 -9.53 9.89 -2.16
C CYS A 71 -10.18 9.62 -0.78
N GLY A 72 -9.59 10.09 0.32
CA GLY A 72 -10.11 9.87 1.67
C GLY A 72 -10.39 8.39 1.96
N GLU A 73 -11.55 8.10 2.53
CA GLU A 73 -12.06 6.75 2.80
C GLU A 73 -12.99 6.21 1.69
N GLU A 74 -13.17 6.98 0.62
CA GLU A 74 -14.06 6.62 -0.48
C GLU A 74 -13.54 5.40 -1.26
N THR A 75 -14.48 4.73 -1.91
CA THR A 75 -14.20 3.53 -2.71
C THR A 75 -14.63 3.77 -4.15
N TYR A 76 -13.69 3.60 -5.08
CA TYR A 76 -13.92 3.79 -6.50
C TYR A 76 -13.73 2.47 -7.25
N THR A 77 -14.67 2.14 -8.15
CA THR A 77 -14.56 0.99 -9.06
C THR A 77 -14.20 1.41 -10.49
N ARG A 78 -13.99 2.71 -10.71
CA ARG A 78 -13.59 3.28 -12.00
C ARG A 78 -12.67 4.48 -11.76
N ILE A 79 -11.55 4.51 -12.46
CA ILE A 79 -10.59 5.62 -12.49
C ILE A 79 -10.44 6.04 -13.95
N MET A 80 -10.68 7.33 -14.22
CA MET A 80 -10.55 7.91 -15.55
C MET A 80 -9.42 8.93 -15.53
N VAL A 81 -8.49 8.82 -16.48
CA VAL A 81 -7.34 9.71 -16.60
C VAL A 81 -7.40 10.42 -17.94
N ASP A 82 -7.54 11.75 -17.94
CA ASP A 82 -7.41 12.55 -19.15
C ASP A 82 -5.95 13.01 -19.33
N LEU A 83 -5.34 12.63 -20.44
CA LEU A 83 -3.94 12.91 -20.76
C LEU A 83 -3.78 14.10 -21.72
N THR A 84 -4.88 14.67 -22.22
CA THR A 84 -4.92 15.64 -23.32
C THR A 84 -4.03 16.87 -23.09
N HIS A 85 -4.06 17.41 -21.87
CA HIS A 85 -3.33 18.64 -21.50
C HIS A 85 -2.04 18.36 -20.73
N GLY A 86 -1.65 17.10 -20.57
CA GLY A 86 -0.43 16.76 -19.86
C GLY A 86 0.81 17.13 -20.69
N VAL A 87 1.79 17.75 -20.03
CA VAL A 87 3.05 18.16 -20.67
C VAL A 87 4.16 17.15 -20.39
N ASN A 88 4.94 16.83 -21.43
CA ASN A 88 6.13 15.98 -21.37
C ASN A 88 5.88 14.64 -20.62
N PHE A 89 6.40 14.52 -19.41
CA PHE A 89 6.40 13.29 -18.60
C PHE A 89 5.14 13.13 -17.74
N LEU A 90 4.35 14.19 -17.54
CA LEU A 90 3.19 14.18 -16.66
C LEU A 90 2.12 13.14 -17.06
N PRO A 91 1.76 12.95 -18.35
CA PRO A 91 0.82 11.90 -18.74
C PRO A 91 1.23 10.51 -18.23
N THR A 92 2.52 10.17 -18.36
CA THR A 92 3.07 8.90 -17.90
C THR A 92 3.03 8.80 -16.38
N LEU A 93 3.32 9.88 -15.65
CA LEU A 93 3.24 9.88 -14.19
C LEU A 93 1.80 9.68 -13.71
N CYS A 94 0.84 10.38 -14.31
CA CYS A 94 -0.58 10.28 -13.95
C CYS A 94 -1.11 8.87 -14.19
N LEU A 95 -0.80 8.26 -15.34
CA LEU A 95 -1.23 6.89 -15.62
C LEU A 95 -0.63 5.90 -14.62
N LYS A 96 0.65 6.04 -14.29
CA LYS A 96 1.32 5.18 -13.30
C LYS A 96 0.76 5.34 -11.89
N ALA A 97 0.51 6.57 -11.45
CA ALA A 97 -0.12 6.85 -10.17
C ALA A 97 -1.55 6.27 -10.12
N ALA A 98 -2.30 6.35 -11.22
CA ALA A 98 -3.63 5.76 -11.34
C ALA A 98 -3.61 4.23 -11.28
N GLN A 99 -2.60 3.57 -11.86
CA GLN A 99 -2.40 2.11 -11.76
C GLN A 99 -2.07 1.65 -10.33
N LEU A 100 -1.32 2.44 -9.57
CA LEU A 100 -1.08 2.14 -8.15
C LEU A 100 -2.35 2.41 -7.32
N LEU A 101 -3.04 3.51 -7.59
CA LEU A 101 -4.28 3.84 -6.91
C LEU A 101 -5.38 2.81 -7.17
N SER A 102 -5.48 2.23 -8.37
CA SER A 102 -6.44 1.17 -8.68
C SER A 102 -6.22 -0.08 -7.83
N GLN A 103 -4.97 -0.44 -7.51
CA GLN A 103 -4.66 -1.55 -6.59
C GLN A 103 -5.08 -1.24 -5.15
N ILE A 104 -4.92 0.00 -4.71
CA ILE A 104 -5.44 0.46 -3.41
C ILE A 104 -6.97 0.35 -3.40
N MET A 105 -7.64 0.79 -4.47
CA MET A 105 -9.09 0.70 -4.61
C MET A 105 -9.60 -0.75 -4.72
N LEU A 106 -8.83 -1.65 -5.32
CA LEU A 106 -9.13 -3.08 -5.37
C LEU A 106 -9.17 -3.67 -3.95
N VAL A 107 -8.23 -3.30 -3.06
CA VAL A 107 -8.27 -3.71 -1.64
C VAL A 107 -9.51 -3.17 -0.92
N ARG A 108 -9.87 -1.90 -1.17
CA ARG A 108 -11.03 -1.27 -0.53
C ARG A 108 -12.35 -1.88 -0.98
N SER A 109 -12.54 -2.02 -2.29
CA SER A 109 -13.79 -2.46 -2.93
C SER A 109 -13.96 -3.97 -2.98
N ARG A 110 -12.86 -4.74 -2.92
CA ARG A 110 -12.81 -6.18 -3.20
C ARG A 110 -13.41 -6.57 -4.55
N SER A 111 -13.45 -5.62 -5.48
CA SER A 111 -14.08 -5.75 -6.78
C SER A 111 -13.15 -5.18 -7.85
N ALA A 112 -13.30 -5.64 -9.08
CA ALA A 112 -12.51 -5.14 -10.20
C ALA A 112 -12.62 -3.61 -10.32
N VAL A 113 -11.48 -2.95 -10.54
CA VAL A 113 -11.41 -1.50 -10.76
C VAL A 113 -11.10 -1.24 -12.24
N SER A 114 -12.00 -0.56 -12.94
CA SER A 114 -11.76 -0.13 -14.32
C SER A 114 -10.77 1.05 -14.32
N LEU A 115 -9.65 0.93 -15.02
CA LEU A 115 -8.75 2.05 -15.31
C LEU A 115 -8.85 2.39 -16.79
N GLU A 116 -9.19 3.64 -17.08
CA GLU A 116 -9.36 4.15 -18.43
C GLU A 116 -8.54 5.41 -18.62
N ALA A 117 -7.80 5.50 -19.73
CA ALA A 117 -7.09 6.72 -20.11
C ALA A 117 -7.62 7.27 -21.44
N TYR A 118 -7.80 8.58 -21.47
CA TYR A 118 -8.35 9.32 -22.59
C TYR A 118 -7.33 10.33 -23.11
N ASN A 119 -7.34 10.57 -24.42
CA ASN A 119 -6.52 11.62 -25.04
C ASN A 119 -7.24 12.18 -26.27
N ALA A 120 -7.31 13.51 -26.36
CA ALA A 120 -7.88 14.15 -27.54
C ALA A 120 -6.98 14.05 -28.77
N ASP A 121 -7.58 14.22 -29.94
CA ASP A 121 -6.82 14.45 -31.17
C ASP A 121 -5.85 15.64 -31.01
N PRO A 122 -4.68 15.62 -31.67
CA PRO A 122 -3.74 16.73 -31.61
C PRO A 122 -4.39 18.06 -31.98
N TYR A 123 -4.12 19.10 -31.20
CA TYR A 123 -4.68 20.41 -31.45
C TYR A 123 -4.35 20.92 -32.85
N LYS A 124 -5.37 21.32 -33.59
CA LYS A 124 -5.25 21.96 -34.91
C LYS A 124 -5.95 23.31 -34.89
N PRO A 125 -5.26 24.42 -35.20
CA PRO A 125 -5.91 25.71 -35.37
C PRO A 125 -6.94 25.56 -36.51
N ASN A 126 -8.16 26.07 -36.29
CA ASN A 126 -9.33 25.96 -37.19
C ASN A 126 -10.15 24.67 -37.13
N ILE A 127 -9.90 23.78 -36.18
CA ILE A 127 -10.83 22.69 -35.85
C ILE A 127 -11.60 23.05 -34.58
N GLU A 128 -12.92 23.21 -34.70
CA GLU A 128 -13.80 23.64 -33.61
C GLU A 128 -14.02 22.55 -32.55
N LYS A 129 -13.99 21.28 -32.95
CA LYS A 129 -14.20 20.13 -32.06
C LYS A 129 -13.13 19.07 -32.28
N GLN A 130 -12.50 18.64 -31.20
CA GLN A 130 -11.56 17.52 -31.19
C GLN A 130 -12.24 16.34 -30.50
N GLU A 131 -12.07 15.15 -31.08
CA GLU A 131 -12.57 13.94 -30.46
C GLU A 131 -11.66 13.55 -29.29
N VAL A 132 -12.26 13.10 -28.19
CA VAL A 132 -11.56 12.55 -27.03
C VAL A 132 -11.63 11.04 -27.12
N ASN A 133 -10.47 10.41 -27.32
CA ASN A 133 -10.37 8.99 -27.62
C ASN A 133 -10.00 8.20 -26.36
N LEU A 134 -10.62 7.03 -26.16
CA LEU A 134 -10.15 6.04 -25.17
C LEU A 134 -8.88 5.39 -25.72
N VAL A 135 -7.74 5.68 -25.10
CA VAL A 135 -6.41 5.21 -25.55
C VAL A 135 -5.88 4.03 -24.73
N HIS A 136 -6.43 3.80 -23.54
CA HIS A 136 -6.10 2.66 -22.69
C HIS A 136 -7.30 2.26 -21.85
N SER A 137 -7.54 0.96 -21.69
CA SER A 137 -8.56 0.42 -20.79
C SER A 137 -8.07 -0.92 -20.23
N GLU A 138 -8.14 -1.05 -18.91
CA GLU A 138 -7.85 -2.30 -18.21
C GLU A 138 -8.81 -2.50 -17.03
N ALA A 139 -9.12 -3.77 -16.73
CA ALA A 139 -9.81 -4.15 -15.50
C ALA A 139 -8.77 -4.68 -14.51
N VAL A 140 -8.58 -3.97 -13.41
CA VAL A 140 -7.65 -4.35 -12.35
C VAL A 140 -8.36 -5.28 -11.39
N GLU A 141 -8.20 -6.58 -11.62
CA GLU A 141 -8.87 -7.65 -10.87
C GLU A 141 -7.97 -8.28 -9.79
N ASN A 142 -6.65 -8.16 -9.96
CA ASN A 142 -5.66 -8.76 -9.06
C ASN A 142 -4.56 -7.76 -8.69
N LEU A 143 -4.05 -7.88 -7.46
CA LEU A 143 -2.85 -7.20 -7.00
C LEU A 143 -1.63 -7.72 -7.76
N THR A 144 -0.75 -6.81 -8.15
CA THR A 144 0.48 -7.19 -8.83
C THR A 144 1.45 -7.82 -7.83
N LEU A 145 1.73 -9.12 -7.94
CA LEU A 145 2.65 -9.82 -7.02
C LEU A 145 4.03 -9.14 -6.93
N TYR A 146 4.53 -8.60 -8.04
CA TYR A 146 5.75 -7.82 -8.07
C TYR A 146 5.71 -6.63 -7.09
N ASN A 147 4.60 -5.89 -7.05
CA ASN A 147 4.45 -4.76 -6.15
C ASN A 147 4.35 -5.18 -4.68
N LEU A 148 3.90 -6.41 -4.38
CA LEU A 148 3.85 -6.94 -3.02
C LEU A 148 5.21 -7.42 -2.51
N LEU A 149 6.03 -7.99 -3.40
CA LEU A 149 7.23 -8.74 -3.03
C LEU A 149 8.54 -8.03 -3.33
N GLN A 150 8.56 -7.05 -4.24
CA GLN A 150 9.78 -6.32 -4.57
C GLN A 150 10.24 -5.48 -3.37
N GLU A 151 11.56 -5.46 -3.15
CA GLU A 151 12.22 -4.52 -2.24
C GLU A 151 12.49 -3.19 -2.95
N PRO A 152 11.75 -2.11 -2.64
CA PRO A 152 12.01 -0.78 -3.19
C PRO A 152 13.34 -0.20 -2.72
N LYS A 153 13.88 0.76 -3.49
CA LYS A 153 15.03 1.57 -3.08
C LYS A 153 14.56 2.65 -2.12
N LYS A 154 14.16 2.26 -0.91
CA LYS A 154 13.45 3.06 0.11
C LYS A 154 13.57 4.58 -0.06
N ILE A 155 14.72 5.14 0.35
CA ILE A 155 14.96 6.58 0.39
C ILE A 155 16.44 6.86 0.12
N LYS A 156 16.74 7.86 -0.70
CA LYS A 156 18.10 8.39 -0.94
C LYS A 156 18.27 9.74 -0.26
N GLY A 157 19.43 9.96 0.38
CA GLY A 157 19.77 11.19 1.11
C GLY A 157 19.83 10.99 2.63
N ASP A 158 20.50 11.89 3.36
CA ASP A 158 20.60 11.83 4.83
C ASP A 158 19.36 12.44 5.50
N LEU A 159 18.51 11.55 6.02
CA LEU A 159 17.25 11.92 6.67
C LEU A 159 17.42 12.60 8.03
N ARG A 160 18.62 12.63 8.63
CA ARG A 160 18.85 13.28 9.93
C ARG A 160 18.53 14.78 9.91
N SER A 161 18.63 15.40 8.74
CA SER A 161 18.29 16.81 8.56
C SER A 161 16.78 17.05 8.33
N LEU A 162 16.02 16.00 8.01
CA LEU A 162 14.59 16.08 7.71
C LEU A 162 13.72 15.62 8.88
N LEU A 163 14.14 14.56 9.56
CA LEU A 163 13.35 13.86 10.58
C LEU A 163 14.17 13.62 11.85
N GLN A 164 13.49 13.69 12.99
CA GLN A 164 14.04 13.34 14.30
C GLN A 164 14.35 11.83 14.38
N ASP A 165 15.20 11.44 15.34
CA ASP A 165 15.65 10.05 15.51
C ASP A 165 14.46 9.09 15.69
N GLU A 166 13.50 9.46 16.55
CA GLU A 166 12.28 8.69 16.80
C GLU A 166 11.41 8.53 15.54
N GLU A 167 11.27 9.59 14.73
CA GLU A 167 10.50 9.55 13.47
C GLU A 167 11.17 8.63 12.44
N ARG A 168 12.51 8.64 12.36
CA ARG A 168 13.25 7.75 11.45
C ARG A 168 13.14 6.29 11.88
N GLU A 169 13.24 6.01 13.18
CA GLU A 169 13.02 4.67 13.72
C GLU A 169 11.60 4.19 13.46
N LYS A 170 10.61 5.06 13.69
CA LYS A 170 9.19 4.77 13.43
C LYS A 170 8.93 4.53 11.94
N LEU A 171 9.51 5.32 11.04
CA LEU A 171 9.41 5.13 9.59
C LEU A 171 10.02 3.78 9.15
N CYS A 172 11.19 3.42 9.70
CA CYS A 172 11.80 2.11 9.49
C CYS A 172 10.89 0.97 9.99
N ALA A 173 10.28 1.12 11.17
CA ALA A 173 9.33 0.16 11.73
C ALA A 173 8.06 0.04 10.88
N THR A 174 7.52 1.16 10.39
CA THR A 174 6.39 1.22 9.44
C THR A 174 6.68 0.40 8.20
N TYR A 175 7.82 0.62 7.55
CA TYR A 175 8.20 -0.14 6.36
C TYR A 175 8.36 -1.63 6.67
N SER A 176 9.06 -1.97 7.76
CA SER A 176 9.27 -3.37 8.17
C SER A 176 7.94 -4.10 8.41
N ALA A 177 7.00 -3.46 9.09
CA ALA A 177 5.67 -4.01 9.32
C ALA A 177 4.84 -4.09 8.02
N SER A 178 4.96 -3.11 7.13
CA SER A 178 4.30 -3.10 5.81
C SER A 178 4.76 -4.30 4.98
N LYS A 179 6.08 -4.49 4.89
CA LYS A 179 6.70 -5.61 4.16
C LYS A 179 6.23 -6.95 4.71
N TYR A 180 6.26 -7.13 6.03
CA TYR A 180 5.80 -8.36 6.66
C TYR A 180 4.33 -8.65 6.31
N LEU A 181 3.45 -7.65 6.45
CA LEU A 181 2.04 -7.79 6.11
C LEU A 181 1.83 -8.14 4.63
N LEU A 182 2.44 -7.40 3.70
CA LEU A 182 2.24 -7.64 2.27
C LEU A 182 2.79 -8.98 1.80
N LYS A 183 3.91 -9.45 2.37
CA LYS A 183 4.41 -10.80 2.11
C LYS A 183 3.43 -11.88 2.57
N THR A 184 2.78 -11.71 3.72
CA THR A 184 1.75 -12.65 4.21
C THR A 184 0.44 -12.58 3.42
N LEU A 185 0.21 -11.51 2.66
CA LEU A 185 -0.89 -11.42 1.70
C LEU A 185 -0.52 -12.08 0.36
N ALA A 186 0.74 -12.00 -0.06
CA ALA A 186 1.23 -12.60 -1.30
C ALA A 186 1.23 -14.15 -1.28
N HIS A 187 1.23 -14.74 -0.08
CA HIS A 187 1.14 -16.18 0.16
C HIS A 187 -0.11 -16.51 0.98
N PRO A 188 -0.78 -17.65 0.78
CA PRO A 188 -2.12 -17.90 1.32
C PRO A 188 -2.12 -18.20 2.84
N TYR A 189 -1.69 -17.27 3.69
CA TYR A 189 -1.49 -17.46 5.13
C TYR A 189 -2.46 -16.61 5.98
N PRO A 190 -3.77 -16.87 5.96
CA PRO A 190 -4.77 -16.01 6.60
C PRO A 190 -4.55 -15.80 8.10
N LEU A 191 -4.05 -16.83 8.82
CA LEU A 191 -3.72 -16.68 10.23
C LEU A 191 -2.51 -15.75 10.41
N THR A 192 -1.43 -15.93 9.65
CA THR A 192 -0.26 -15.03 9.69
C THR A 192 -0.62 -13.61 9.28
N LEU A 193 -1.51 -13.43 8.29
CA LEU A 193 -2.01 -12.12 7.86
C LEU A 193 -2.69 -11.37 9.02
N ALA A 194 -3.48 -12.08 9.84
CA ALA A 194 -4.10 -11.50 11.02
C ALA A 194 -3.05 -11.07 12.08
N TYR A 195 -2.03 -11.90 12.30
CA TYR A 195 -0.91 -11.55 13.20
C TYR A 195 -0.12 -10.35 12.67
N ALA A 196 0.20 -10.32 11.37
CA ALA A 196 0.94 -9.24 10.74
C ALA A 196 0.15 -7.92 10.76
N ALA A 197 -1.18 -7.97 10.62
CA ALA A 197 -2.04 -6.79 10.70
C ALA A 197 -2.04 -6.18 12.11
N GLU A 198 -2.07 -7.00 13.16
CA GLU A 198 -1.98 -6.52 14.55
C GLU A 198 -0.61 -5.88 14.82
N ARG A 199 0.48 -6.48 14.33
CA ARG A 199 1.82 -5.87 14.41
C ARG A 199 1.86 -4.52 13.68
N PHE A 200 1.33 -4.46 12.46
CA PHE A 200 1.26 -3.23 11.69
C PHE A 200 0.51 -2.14 12.46
N LYS A 201 -0.67 -2.44 12.99
CA LYS A 201 -1.49 -1.50 13.77
C LYS A 201 -0.74 -0.89 14.96
N ARG A 202 0.12 -1.66 15.62
CA ARG A 202 0.92 -1.21 16.77
C ARG A 202 2.16 -0.42 16.37
N LYS A 203 2.87 -0.89 15.34
CA LYS A 203 4.22 -0.42 15.01
C LYS A 203 4.25 0.63 13.90
N ALA A 204 3.31 0.60 12.97
CA ALA A 204 3.31 1.49 11.82
C ALA A 204 2.71 2.86 12.15
N ASP A 205 3.24 3.87 11.49
CA ASP A 205 2.63 5.18 11.28
C ASP A 205 2.78 5.56 9.80
N PRO A 206 1.78 5.24 8.97
CA PRO A 206 1.80 5.56 7.54
C PRO A 206 1.86 7.06 7.23
N LYS A 207 1.42 7.91 8.17
CA LYS A 207 1.40 9.37 7.95
C LYS A 207 2.80 9.95 7.86
N LEU A 208 3.81 9.29 8.43
CA LEU A 208 5.20 9.72 8.36
C LEU A 208 5.75 9.78 6.93
N VAL A 209 5.18 9.03 5.98
CA VAL A 209 5.58 9.15 4.57
C VAL A 209 5.18 10.52 4.01
N ASN A 210 3.99 11.02 4.35
CA ASN A 210 3.55 12.37 4.00
C ASN A 210 4.39 13.44 4.69
N VAL A 211 4.70 13.25 5.98
CA VAL A 211 5.55 14.17 6.74
C VAL A 211 6.94 14.28 6.07
N LEU A 212 7.55 13.16 5.73
CA LEU A 212 8.84 13.13 5.03
C LEU A 212 8.79 13.92 3.72
N VAL A 213 7.76 13.68 2.91
CA VAL A 213 7.62 14.34 1.61
C VAL A 213 7.41 15.84 1.74
N ASN A 214 6.61 16.28 2.72
CA ASN A 214 6.45 17.71 3.00
C ASN A 214 7.76 18.34 3.47
N GLN A 215 8.52 17.66 4.34
CA GLN A 215 9.85 18.12 4.76
C GLN A 215 10.83 18.24 3.59
N ILE A 216 10.75 17.36 2.58
CA ILE A 216 11.56 17.46 1.36
C ILE A 216 11.21 18.70 0.54
N LEU A 217 9.93 19.08 0.46
CA LEU A 217 9.49 20.29 -0.24
C LEU A 217 9.88 21.56 0.52
N GLU A 218 9.69 21.58 1.85
CA GLU A 218 10.06 22.71 2.71
C GLU A 218 11.57 22.97 2.72
N LYS A 219 12.39 21.91 2.79
CA LYS A 219 13.86 22.01 2.80
C LYS A 219 14.47 21.94 1.41
N CYS A 220 13.69 22.19 0.37
CA CYS A 220 14.22 22.27 -0.99
C CYS A 220 15.23 23.42 -1.08
N GLU A 221 16.43 23.12 -1.56
CA GLU A 221 17.46 24.15 -1.74
C GLU A 221 17.04 25.12 -2.85
N TRP A 222 17.08 26.42 -2.54
CA TRP A 222 16.77 27.50 -3.46
C TRP A 222 17.97 28.42 -3.65
N SER A 223 18.44 28.54 -4.90
CA SER A 223 19.55 29.42 -5.26
C SER A 223 19.48 29.77 -6.75
N ASP A 224 19.73 31.02 -7.13
CA ASP A 224 19.75 31.45 -8.54
C ASP A 224 18.52 31.00 -9.36
N ASN A 225 17.32 31.18 -8.78
CA ASN A 225 16.04 30.71 -9.35
C ASN A 225 16.01 29.20 -9.66
N THR A 226 16.85 28.42 -8.98
CA THR A 226 16.92 26.97 -9.09
C THR A 226 16.43 26.32 -7.80
N ALA A 227 15.38 25.52 -7.91
CA ALA A 227 14.93 24.61 -6.86
C ALA A 227 15.58 23.25 -7.06
N LYS A 228 16.21 22.69 -6.03
CA LYS A 228 16.84 21.37 -6.09
C LYS A 228 16.70 20.62 -4.78
N THR A 229 16.68 19.29 -4.88
CA THR A 229 16.73 18.42 -3.70
C THR A 229 17.57 17.18 -3.99
N GLN A 230 18.31 16.74 -2.99
CA GLN A 230 19.06 15.48 -3.03
C GLN A 230 18.23 14.28 -2.56
N TYR A 231 17.05 14.54 -1.96
CA TYR A 231 16.20 13.52 -1.39
C TYR A 231 15.31 12.87 -2.44
N GLU A 232 15.35 11.54 -2.49
CA GLU A 232 14.51 10.74 -3.37
C GLU A 232 13.74 9.74 -2.53
N VAL A 233 12.41 9.73 -2.66
CA VAL A 233 11.54 8.73 -2.05
C VAL A 233 11.00 7.85 -3.16
N ASP A 234 11.26 6.55 -3.05
CA ASP A 234 10.80 5.56 -4.02
C ASP A 234 9.26 5.43 -3.97
N GLU A 235 8.63 5.44 -5.14
CA GLU A 235 7.17 5.42 -5.27
C GLU A 235 6.57 4.09 -4.78
N LEU A 236 7.29 2.99 -4.96
CA LEU A 236 6.85 1.67 -4.54
C LEU A 236 6.98 1.54 -3.03
N TYR A 237 8.00 2.18 -2.42
CA TYR A 237 8.10 2.31 -0.97
C TYR A 237 6.86 2.99 -0.37
N ALA A 238 6.44 4.13 -0.92
CA ALA A 238 5.23 4.82 -0.46
C ALA A 238 3.96 3.99 -0.74
N PHE A 239 3.83 3.43 -1.93
CA PHE A 239 2.71 2.57 -2.31
C PHE A 239 2.54 1.38 -1.37
N GLN A 240 3.61 0.64 -1.06
CA GLN A 240 3.56 -0.53 -0.18
C GLN A 240 3.09 -0.16 1.23
N ILE A 241 3.51 0.99 1.76
CA ILE A 241 3.05 1.46 3.07
C ILE A 241 1.54 1.78 3.04
N ILE A 242 1.07 2.45 2.00
CA ILE A 242 -0.36 2.76 1.82
C ILE A 242 -1.18 1.48 1.65
N LEU A 243 -0.74 0.57 0.79
CA LEU A 243 -1.40 -0.69 0.53
C LEU A 243 -1.49 -1.54 1.80
N ALA A 244 -0.39 -1.63 2.56
CA ALA A 244 -0.37 -2.33 3.84
C ALA A 244 -1.34 -1.72 4.85
N TYR A 245 -1.44 -0.39 4.90
CA TYR A 245 -2.42 0.29 5.75
C TYR A 245 -3.86 -0.08 5.40
N GLU A 246 -4.22 -0.10 4.11
CA GLU A 246 -5.56 -0.49 3.66
C GLU A 246 -5.84 -1.98 3.91
N VAL A 247 -4.86 -2.86 3.69
CA VAL A 247 -4.98 -4.28 4.02
C VAL A 247 -5.20 -4.46 5.53
N ALA A 248 -4.40 -3.80 6.38
CA ALA A 248 -4.54 -3.89 7.82
C ALA A 248 -5.92 -3.41 8.30
N LYS A 249 -6.46 -2.35 7.69
CA LYS A 249 -7.84 -1.88 7.93
C LYS A 249 -8.87 -2.94 7.58
N GLN A 250 -8.75 -3.59 6.42
CA GLN A 250 -9.67 -4.64 6.01
C GLN A 250 -9.59 -5.88 6.91
N VAL A 251 -8.38 -6.30 7.28
CA VAL A 251 -8.16 -7.41 8.21
C VAL A 251 -8.75 -7.10 9.59
N SER A 252 -8.54 -5.90 10.12
CA SER A 252 -9.05 -5.48 11.44
C SER A 252 -10.58 -5.46 11.53
N LYS A 253 -11.29 -5.27 10.40
CA LYS A 253 -12.76 -5.38 10.33
C LYS A 253 -13.25 -6.83 10.46
N ILE A 254 -12.40 -7.81 10.11
CA ILE A 254 -12.75 -9.24 10.06
C ILE A 254 -12.22 -9.99 11.29
N ALA A 255 -10.98 -9.69 11.69
CA ALA A 255 -10.21 -10.47 12.62
C ALA A 255 -9.83 -9.65 13.85
N VAL A 256 -10.54 -9.92 14.94
CA VAL A 256 -10.26 -9.37 16.28
C VAL A 256 -9.70 -10.48 17.15
N TRP A 257 -8.52 -10.25 17.72
CA TRP A 257 -7.88 -11.21 18.60
C TRP A 257 -8.69 -11.41 19.89
N ASN A 258 -8.97 -12.68 20.23
CA ASN A 258 -9.52 -13.07 21.50
C ASN A 258 -9.09 -14.51 21.82
N ASN A 259 -7.87 -14.67 22.34
CA ASN A 259 -7.23 -15.96 22.64
C ASN A 259 -7.20 -16.93 21.44
N GLY A 260 -6.99 -16.37 20.25
CA GLY A 260 -7.11 -17.07 18.96
C GLY A 260 -8.19 -16.46 18.07
N TYR A 261 -8.15 -16.80 16.79
CA TYR A 261 -9.13 -16.41 15.78
C TYR A 261 -10.07 -17.57 15.48
N THR A 262 -11.37 -17.30 15.36
CA THR A 262 -12.32 -18.35 14.99
C THR A 262 -12.05 -18.84 13.57
N LEU A 263 -12.34 -20.11 13.30
CA LEU A 263 -12.21 -20.66 11.95
C LEU A 263 -13.07 -19.89 10.92
N ASP A 264 -14.22 -19.35 11.33
CA ASP A 264 -15.06 -18.48 10.47
C ASP A 264 -14.40 -17.14 10.16
N THR A 265 -13.70 -16.54 11.12
CA THR A 265 -12.94 -15.31 10.90
C THR A 265 -11.81 -15.54 9.90
N ILE A 266 -11.07 -16.64 10.05
CA ILE A 266 -10.00 -17.01 9.13
C ILE A 266 -10.58 -17.29 7.74
N GLU A 267 -11.74 -17.95 7.65
CA GLU A 267 -12.41 -18.23 6.39
C GLU A 267 -12.83 -16.95 5.66
N LYS A 268 -13.32 -15.94 6.41
CA LYS A 268 -13.63 -14.62 5.85
C LYS A 268 -12.40 -13.88 5.32
N LEU A 269 -11.22 -14.08 5.93
CA LEU A 269 -9.97 -13.51 5.42
C LEU A 269 -9.60 -14.09 4.04
N ALA A 270 -10.11 -15.27 3.66
CA ALA A 270 -9.87 -15.86 2.34
C ALA A 270 -10.33 -14.97 1.17
N GLU A 271 -11.29 -14.06 1.41
CA GLU A 271 -11.76 -13.10 0.40
C GLU A 271 -10.66 -12.12 -0.02
N LEU A 272 -9.79 -11.71 0.92
CA LEU A 272 -8.67 -10.81 0.63
C LEU A 272 -7.58 -11.49 -0.21
N TYR A 273 -7.54 -12.81 -0.21
CA TYR A 273 -6.64 -13.56 -1.09
C TYR A 273 -7.20 -13.71 -2.50
N GLY A 274 -8.51 -13.54 -2.68
CA GLY A 274 -9.16 -13.61 -3.99
C GLY A 274 -8.67 -12.53 -4.94
N ILE A 275 -8.36 -11.34 -4.40
CA ILE A 275 -7.74 -10.23 -5.15
C ILE A 275 -6.22 -10.41 -5.36
N VAL A 276 -5.60 -11.48 -4.86
CA VAL A 276 -4.20 -11.83 -5.15
C VAL A 276 -4.17 -12.94 -6.19
N ALA A 277 -4.88 -14.03 -5.88
CA ALA A 277 -5.07 -15.17 -6.76
C ALA A 277 -6.29 -15.98 -6.30
N GLN A 278 -7.29 -16.14 -7.17
CA GLN A 278 -8.50 -16.93 -6.87
C GLN A 278 -8.24 -18.33 -6.29
N PRO A 279 -7.22 -19.11 -6.72
CA PRO A 279 -6.92 -20.41 -6.12
C PRO A 279 -6.60 -20.36 -4.62
N TYR A 280 -6.07 -19.25 -4.11
CA TYR A 280 -5.78 -19.12 -2.68
C TYR A 280 -7.04 -19.14 -1.83
N THR A 281 -8.12 -18.48 -2.28
CA THR A 281 -9.40 -18.52 -1.58
C THR A 281 -9.95 -19.95 -1.50
N ILE A 282 -9.81 -20.72 -2.58
CA ILE A 282 -10.25 -22.12 -2.62
C ILE A 282 -9.44 -22.95 -1.62
N LEU A 283 -8.12 -22.82 -1.66
CA LEU A 283 -7.21 -23.56 -0.78
C LEU A 283 -7.53 -23.30 0.71
N ILE A 284 -7.63 -22.02 1.10
CA ILE A 284 -7.92 -21.62 2.48
C ILE A 284 -9.25 -22.22 2.95
N LYS A 285 -10.32 -22.09 2.15
CA LYS A 285 -11.64 -22.63 2.49
C LYS A 285 -11.64 -24.15 2.62
N GLN A 286 -10.88 -24.85 1.78
CA GLN A 286 -10.73 -26.30 1.86
C GLN A 286 -10.03 -26.73 3.15
N GLU A 287 -8.89 -26.12 3.51
CA GLU A 287 -8.17 -26.47 4.74
C GLU A 287 -9.02 -26.20 5.99
N ILE A 288 -9.70 -25.05 6.05
CA ILE A 288 -10.61 -24.73 7.15
C ILE A 288 -11.77 -25.73 7.24
N SER A 289 -12.35 -26.12 6.11
CA SER A 289 -13.45 -27.09 6.07
C SER A 289 -13.04 -28.45 6.64
N LYS A 290 -11.84 -28.93 6.30
CA LYS A 290 -11.27 -30.18 6.87
C LYS A 290 -11.12 -30.10 8.39
N ILE A 291 -10.59 -28.98 8.89
CA ILE A 291 -10.44 -28.74 10.34
C ILE A 291 -11.82 -28.74 11.03
N LYS A 292 -12.79 -28.00 10.47
CA LYS A 292 -14.17 -27.94 11.00
C LYS A 292 -14.81 -29.32 11.04
N GLU A 293 -14.63 -30.14 10.00
CA GLU A 293 -15.16 -31.50 9.95
C GLU A 293 -14.56 -32.39 11.06
N LYS A 294 -13.24 -32.33 11.27
CA LYS A 294 -12.59 -33.07 12.35
C LYS A 294 -13.02 -32.62 13.75
N LEU A 295 -13.30 -31.33 13.94
CA LEU A 295 -13.81 -30.83 15.21
C LEU A 295 -15.25 -31.29 15.51
N LYS A 296 -16.08 -31.57 14.48
CA LYS A 296 -17.42 -32.13 14.70
C LYS A 296 -17.36 -33.50 15.38
N THR A 297 -16.36 -34.31 15.04
CA THR A 297 -16.13 -35.64 15.65
C THR A 297 -15.31 -35.59 16.93
N ASN A 298 -14.70 -34.44 17.26
CA ASN A 298 -13.86 -34.22 18.44
C ASN A 298 -14.33 -32.96 19.19
N GLN A 299 -15.59 -32.96 19.64
CA GLN A 299 -16.17 -31.81 20.33
C GLN A 299 -15.39 -31.47 21.60
N GLY A 300 -15.10 -30.19 21.81
CA GLY A 300 -14.32 -29.72 22.96
C GLY A 300 -12.81 -30.00 22.86
N PHE A 301 -12.31 -30.39 21.68
CA PHE A 301 -10.88 -30.61 21.46
C PHE A 301 -10.06 -29.36 21.83
N ARG A 302 -8.97 -29.61 22.55
CA ARG A 302 -7.93 -28.65 22.88
C ARG A 302 -6.58 -29.31 22.64
N GLY A 303 -5.76 -28.71 21.78
CA GLY A 303 -4.50 -29.31 21.37
C GLY A 303 -4.01 -28.76 20.04
N THR A 304 -2.96 -29.35 19.50
CA THR A 304 -2.41 -28.98 18.18
C THR A 304 -3.23 -29.60 17.05
N LEU A 305 -3.12 -29.07 15.83
CA LEU A 305 -3.68 -29.74 14.65
C LEU A 305 -3.06 -31.14 14.47
N ALA A 306 -1.78 -31.33 14.79
CA ALA A 306 -1.13 -32.63 14.67
C ALA A 306 -1.83 -33.69 15.55
N GLU A 307 -2.15 -33.33 16.80
CA GLU A 307 -2.91 -34.17 17.72
C GLU A 307 -4.33 -34.46 17.21
N LEU A 308 -5.02 -33.47 16.65
CA LEU A 308 -6.37 -33.63 16.08
C LEU A 308 -6.37 -34.65 14.92
N TYR A 309 -5.30 -34.67 14.11
CA TYR A 309 -5.13 -35.60 13.00
C TYR A 309 -4.44 -36.92 13.38
N GLY A 310 -3.96 -37.06 14.63
CA GLY A 310 -3.30 -38.27 15.12
C GLY A 310 -1.84 -38.44 14.67
N HIS A 311 -1.17 -37.36 14.29
CA HIS A 311 0.26 -37.37 13.96
C HIS A 311 1.12 -37.24 15.24
N LYS A 312 2.17 -38.08 15.35
CA LYS A 312 3.01 -38.19 16.56
C LYS A 312 4.44 -37.68 16.37
N ASP A 313 4.93 -37.66 15.14
CA ASP A 313 6.26 -37.16 14.79
C ASP A 313 6.08 -35.87 13.98
N THR A 314 6.40 -34.74 14.59
CA THR A 314 6.29 -33.44 13.94
C THR A 314 7.63 -32.72 13.92
N PRO A 315 7.99 -32.07 12.79
CA PRO A 315 9.16 -31.21 12.72
C PRO A 315 9.13 -30.09 13.77
N ASN A 316 10.31 -29.63 14.21
CA ASN A 316 10.45 -28.46 15.08
C ASN A 316 10.63 -27.14 14.30
N GLN A 317 10.44 -27.14 12.98
CA GLN A 317 10.62 -25.96 12.13
C GLN A 317 9.50 -25.85 11.10
N MET A 318 9.00 -24.63 10.86
CA MET A 318 8.05 -24.41 9.76
C MET A 318 8.74 -24.61 8.42
N ASP A 319 8.13 -25.40 7.55
CA ASP A 319 8.57 -25.60 6.18
C ASP A 319 7.72 -24.74 5.25
N LYS A 320 8.39 -23.88 4.47
CA LYS A 320 7.72 -22.95 3.56
C LYS A 320 6.79 -23.65 2.57
N ARG A 321 7.16 -24.81 2.04
CA ARG A 321 6.34 -25.55 1.08
C ARG A 321 5.10 -26.12 1.77
N ILE A 322 5.22 -26.64 2.99
CA ILE A 322 4.09 -27.10 3.80
C ILE A 322 3.16 -25.93 4.12
N MET A 323 3.70 -24.80 4.57
CA MET A 323 2.93 -23.58 4.85
C MET A 323 2.15 -23.13 3.60
N VAL A 324 2.77 -23.03 2.42
CA VAL A 324 2.06 -22.68 1.17
C VAL A 324 0.99 -23.71 0.83
N ALA A 325 1.32 -25.00 0.90
CA ALA A 325 0.40 -26.08 0.52
C ALA A 325 -0.81 -26.22 1.45
N HIS A 326 -0.68 -25.81 2.72
CA HIS A 326 -1.71 -25.94 3.74
C HIS A 326 -2.21 -24.58 4.24
N ALA A 327 -2.11 -23.54 3.42
CA ALA A 327 -2.62 -22.20 3.74
C ALA A 327 -2.15 -21.65 5.12
N GLY A 328 -0.89 -21.91 5.48
CA GLY A 328 -0.28 -21.49 6.74
C GLY A 328 -0.65 -22.35 7.95
N PHE A 329 -1.35 -23.48 7.76
CA PHE A 329 -1.78 -24.41 8.81
C PHE A 329 -0.84 -25.62 8.94
N GLN A 330 0.45 -25.39 9.08
CA GLN A 330 1.38 -26.47 9.43
C GLN A 330 1.07 -27.00 10.83
N MET A 331 0.83 -28.30 10.95
CA MET A 331 -0.04 -28.86 11.99
C MET A 331 0.48 -28.71 13.42
N GLU A 332 1.78 -28.81 13.58
CA GLU A 332 2.48 -28.72 14.86
C GLU A 332 2.51 -27.30 15.44
N PHE A 333 2.36 -26.28 14.60
CA PHE A 333 2.42 -24.88 15.00
C PHE A 333 1.03 -24.25 15.17
N ILE A 334 -0.05 -25.01 15.04
CA ILE A 334 -1.41 -24.49 15.16
C ILE A 334 -2.08 -25.14 16.36
N HIS A 335 -2.39 -24.31 17.37
CA HIS A 335 -3.19 -24.72 18.51
C HIS A 335 -4.66 -24.39 18.27
N LEU A 336 -5.53 -25.36 18.58
CA LEU A 336 -6.97 -25.20 18.60
C LEU A 336 -7.49 -25.26 20.03
N GLU A 337 -8.31 -24.28 20.39
CA GLU A 337 -9.08 -24.30 21.64
C GLU A 337 -10.44 -23.65 21.36
N GLU A 338 -11.53 -24.32 21.72
CA GLU A 338 -12.91 -23.80 21.56
C GLU A 338 -13.24 -23.31 20.14
N GLY A 339 -12.71 -23.99 19.12
CA GLY A 339 -12.91 -23.60 17.71
C GLY A 339 -12.15 -22.35 17.26
N ARG A 340 -11.19 -21.90 18.07
CA ARG A 340 -10.25 -20.83 17.73
C ARG A 340 -8.87 -21.40 17.43
N ALA A 341 -8.21 -20.85 16.41
CA ALA A 341 -6.85 -21.17 16.04
C ALA A 341 -5.89 -20.05 16.44
N ALA A 342 -4.71 -20.44 16.92
CA ALA A 342 -3.58 -19.57 17.21
C ALA A 342 -2.28 -20.28 16.82
N TYR A 343 -1.22 -19.51 16.57
CA TYR A 343 0.11 -20.11 16.46
C TYR A 343 0.59 -20.64 17.82
N TYR A 344 1.45 -21.65 17.78
CA TYR A 344 1.99 -22.38 18.93
C TYR A 344 3.50 -22.54 18.75
N ASP A 345 4.28 -22.26 19.79
CA ASP A 345 5.76 -22.35 19.78
C ASP A 345 6.31 -23.71 20.24
N GLY A 346 5.44 -24.61 20.72
CA GLY A 346 5.84 -25.88 21.35
C GLY A 346 5.64 -25.89 22.87
N GLU A 347 5.43 -24.73 23.49
CA GLU A 347 5.18 -24.57 24.92
C GLU A 347 3.81 -23.92 25.17
N ARG A 348 3.51 -22.84 24.45
CA ARG A 348 2.31 -22.03 24.63
C ARG A 348 1.78 -21.46 23.31
N ARG A 349 0.54 -20.95 23.38
CA ARG A 349 -0.03 -20.17 22.30
C ARG A 349 0.69 -18.83 22.18
N MET A 350 0.93 -18.43 20.95
CA MET A 350 1.46 -17.12 20.58
C MET A 350 0.34 -16.07 20.56
N ASP A 351 0.58 -14.91 21.17
CA ASP A 351 -0.27 -13.73 21.12
C ASP A 351 0.26 -12.73 20.08
N PRO A 352 -0.52 -12.32 19.07
CA PRO A 352 -0.09 -11.34 18.08
C PRO A 352 0.23 -9.96 18.66
N ARG A 353 -0.16 -9.69 19.91
CA ARG A 353 0.15 -8.45 20.63
C ARG A 353 1.45 -8.57 21.44
N ASP A 354 2.04 -9.74 21.56
CA ASP A 354 3.36 -9.89 22.16
C ASP A 354 4.45 -9.70 21.09
N GLU A 355 5.50 -8.95 21.41
CA GLU A 355 6.59 -8.71 20.44
C GLU A 355 7.51 -9.91 20.30
N GLY A 356 7.73 -10.67 21.38
CA GLY A 356 8.53 -11.89 21.35
C GLY A 356 7.86 -12.93 20.47
N ASP A 357 6.56 -13.12 20.62
CA ASP A 357 5.77 -14.05 19.79
C ASP A 357 5.77 -13.66 18.31
N GLN A 358 5.74 -12.36 18.02
CA GLN A 358 5.84 -11.85 16.65
C GLN A 358 7.24 -12.05 16.04
N GLU A 359 8.29 -11.87 16.83
CA GLU A 359 9.67 -12.13 16.40
C GLU A 359 9.92 -13.63 16.19
N GLU A 360 9.40 -14.46 17.09
CA GLU A 360 9.48 -15.91 17.00
C GLU A 360 8.74 -16.43 15.77
N LEU A 361 7.47 -16.06 15.59
CA LEU A 361 6.69 -16.42 14.40
C LEU A 361 7.41 -16.02 13.10
N ARG A 362 7.99 -14.81 13.06
CA ARG A 362 8.76 -14.36 11.89
C ARG A 362 10.03 -15.16 11.67
N SER A 363 10.71 -15.57 12.73
CA SER A 363 11.90 -16.41 12.63
C SER A 363 11.56 -17.84 12.16
N LEU A 364 10.40 -18.36 12.58
CA LEU A 364 9.87 -19.64 12.12
C LEU A 364 9.49 -19.61 10.64
N LEU A 365 8.94 -18.50 10.15
CA LEU A 365 8.48 -18.34 8.75
C LEU A 365 9.57 -18.32 7.66
N ASP A 366 10.86 -18.56 7.99
CA ASP A 366 12.08 -18.56 7.14
C ASP A 366 12.76 -17.16 6.98
N PRO A 367 14.10 -17.01 7.13
CA PRO A 367 14.84 -15.76 6.94
C PRO A 367 14.72 -15.06 5.56
N THR A 368 14.06 -15.65 4.57
CA THR A 368 13.72 -14.98 3.30
C THR A 368 12.38 -14.21 3.33
N PHE A 369 11.63 -14.29 4.44
CA PHE A 369 10.51 -13.40 4.77
C PHE A 369 10.96 -12.02 5.29
#